data_AF-A0A194UNC9-F1
#
_entry.id   AF-A0A194UNC9-F1
#
_cell.length_a   1.000
_cell.length_b   1.000
_cell.length_c   1.000
_cell.angle_alpha   90.00
_cell.angle_beta   90.00
_cell.angle_gamma   90.00
#
_symmetry.space_group_name_H-M   'P 1'
#
loop_
_entity.id
_entity.type
_entity.pdbx_description
1 polymer ?
#
loop_
_entity_poly.entity_id
_entity_poly.type
_entity_poly.pdbx_seq_one_letter_code
_entity_poly.pdbx_strand_id
1 'polypeptide(L)'
;MASYSPTQYYSGTLPMPVPSKGQYPGYYHTDSTYSVSPPEADTSVSSGSGGAPSYSNSGYSATASYAGSTQEDYESERSASGVDFNEYMQEQLTQSFDPLGLDKAMATQAQTSGHLNAKHRELLELQQKAQARLARSRARFAEGMEDAREVRQNLEWTQKKVSTLKTKASKKHSKEFSKARARYPSPEY
;
A
#
# COMPACT_ATOMS: atom_id res chain seq x y z
N MET A 1 -46.34 -22.69 39.18
CA MET A 1 -46.07 -21.45 38.41
C MET A 1 -45.48 -21.86 37.08
N ALA A 2 -46.17 -21.56 36.00
CA ALA A 2 -45.75 -21.87 34.64
C ALA A 2 -44.71 -20.83 34.18
N SER A 3 -43.57 -21.29 33.69
CA SER A 3 -42.57 -20.46 33.03
C SER A 3 -42.59 -20.79 31.53
N TYR A 4 -43.26 -19.91 30.78
CA TYR A 4 -43.11 -19.79 29.33
C TYR A 4 -41.76 -19.14 29.02
N SER A 5 -41.05 -19.63 28.02
CA SER A 5 -39.97 -18.92 27.33
C SER A 5 -39.83 -19.45 25.89
N PRO A 6 -39.39 -18.61 24.94
CA PRO A 6 -40.09 -18.48 23.67
C PRO A 6 -39.40 -19.14 22.47
N THR A 7 -40.22 -19.40 21.46
CA THR A 7 -39.92 -19.75 20.08
C THR A 7 -38.84 -18.84 19.47
N GLN A 8 -37.72 -19.42 19.04
CA GLN A 8 -36.70 -18.74 18.24
C GLN A 8 -37.00 -18.90 16.75
N TYR A 9 -36.96 -17.76 16.07
CA TYR A 9 -37.29 -17.53 14.68
C TYR A 9 -36.17 -17.98 13.73
N TYR A 10 -36.58 -18.46 12.55
CA TYR A 10 -35.89 -18.44 11.25
C TYR A 10 -34.36 -18.39 11.22
N SER A 11 -33.76 -19.54 10.88
CA SER A 11 -32.38 -19.63 10.40
C SER A 11 -32.32 -19.16 8.94
N GLY A 12 -31.60 -18.06 8.72
CA GLY A 12 -31.27 -17.51 7.40
C GLY A 12 -30.34 -18.43 6.62
N THR A 13 -30.51 -18.41 5.30
CA THR A 13 -29.76 -19.20 4.30
C THR A 13 -28.25 -18.97 4.41
N LEU A 14 -27.49 -20.02 4.73
CA LEU A 14 -26.04 -20.02 4.66
C LEU A 14 -25.58 -20.09 3.18
N PRO A 15 -24.52 -19.37 2.77
CA PRO A 15 -23.95 -19.51 1.44
C PRO A 15 -23.27 -20.88 1.27
N MET A 16 -23.60 -21.59 0.18
CA MET A 16 -22.96 -22.87 -0.17
C MET A 16 -21.53 -22.66 -0.70
N PRO A 17 -20.54 -23.43 -0.22
CA PRO A 17 -19.19 -23.42 -0.79
C PRO A 17 -19.16 -24.16 -2.13
N VAL A 18 -18.57 -23.53 -3.15
CA VAL A 18 -18.31 -24.15 -4.46
C VAL A 18 -16.96 -24.86 -4.40
N PRO A 19 -16.84 -26.15 -4.77
CA PRO A 19 -15.56 -26.85 -4.79
C PRO A 19 -14.68 -26.33 -5.93
N SER A 20 -13.48 -25.82 -5.61
CA SER A 20 -12.46 -25.56 -6.62
C SER A 20 -11.83 -26.89 -7.07
N LYS A 21 -11.65 -27.03 -8.39
CA LYS A 21 -10.96 -28.19 -8.98
C LYS A 21 -9.53 -28.23 -8.48
N GLY A 22 -9.17 -29.27 -7.73
CA GLY A 22 -7.78 -29.60 -7.39
C GLY A 22 -7.13 -30.49 -8.44
N GLN A 23 -5.81 -30.30 -8.62
CA GLN A 23 -4.74 -31.24 -9.06
C GLN A 23 -3.54 -30.38 -9.55
N TYR A 24 -2.27 -30.48 -9.13
CA TYR A 24 -1.41 -31.54 -8.55
C TYR A 24 -0.26 -30.94 -7.68
N PRO A 25 0.41 -31.72 -6.81
CA PRO A 25 1.62 -31.30 -6.09
C PRO A 25 2.89 -31.63 -6.90
N GLY A 26 3.67 -30.59 -7.24
CA GLY A 26 5.02 -30.74 -7.80
C GLY A 26 6.05 -30.84 -6.68
N TYR A 27 6.55 -32.06 -6.44
CA TYR A 27 7.79 -32.34 -5.73
C TYR A 27 8.94 -31.58 -6.39
N TYR A 28 9.62 -30.67 -5.69
CA TYR A 28 11.09 -30.50 -5.72
C TYR A 28 11.52 -29.59 -4.55
N HIS A 29 12.28 -30.17 -3.62
CA HIS A 29 13.15 -29.47 -2.68
C HIS A 29 14.55 -29.47 -3.27
N THR A 30 15.21 -28.32 -3.42
CA THR A 30 16.68 -28.22 -3.37
C THR A 30 17.10 -26.86 -2.81
N ASP A 31 17.87 -26.91 -1.72
CA ASP A 31 18.58 -25.79 -1.12
C ASP A 31 19.51 -25.09 -2.12
N SER A 32 19.46 -23.76 -2.16
CA SER A 32 20.53 -22.92 -2.73
C SER A 32 20.40 -21.49 -2.20
N THR A 33 21.14 -21.22 -1.13
CA THR A 33 21.47 -19.89 -0.62
C THR A 33 22.45 -19.21 -1.58
N TYR A 34 21.97 -18.40 -2.51
CA TYR A 34 22.82 -17.41 -3.20
C TYR A 34 22.06 -16.11 -3.42
N SER A 35 22.73 -15.00 -3.12
CA SER A 35 22.31 -13.63 -3.42
C SER A 35 22.04 -13.49 -4.91
N VAL A 36 20.81 -13.14 -5.28
CA VAL A 36 20.46 -12.72 -6.64
C VAL A 36 20.09 -11.23 -6.58
N SER A 37 20.86 -10.41 -7.28
CA SER A 37 20.57 -8.99 -7.47
C SER A 37 19.21 -8.81 -8.16
N PRO A 38 18.47 -7.71 -7.88
CA PRO A 38 17.18 -7.47 -8.52
C PRO A 38 17.32 -7.39 -10.05
N PRO A 39 16.34 -7.89 -10.83
CA PRO A 39 16.35 -7.74 -12.28
C PRO A 39 16.29 -6.25 -12.66
N GLU A 40 17.15 -5.84 -13.60
CA GLU A 40 17.12 -4.49 -14.16
C GLU A 40 15.87 -4.33 -15.04
N ALA A 41 15.10 -3.28 -14.78
CA ALA A 41 13.91 -2.93 -15.55
C ALA A 41 14.27 -1.96 -16.69
N ASP A 42 13.61 -2.13 -17.83
CA ASP A 42 13.89 -1.43 -19.08
C ASP A 42 13.81 0.10 -18.98
N THR A 43 14.77 0.75 -19.64
CA THR A 43 14.82 2.19 -19.86
C THR A 43 13.88 2.60 -21.00
N SER A 44 12.82 3.37 -20.73
CA SER A 44 12.29 4.29 -21.74
C SER A 44 11.48 5.46 -21.17
N VAL A 45 12.01 6.66 -21.44
CA VAL A 45 11.42 8.02 -21.58
C VAL A 45 10.83 8.70 -20.32
N SER A 46 11.46 9.76 -19.78
CA SER A 46 11.42 11.18 -20.20
C SER A 46 9.97 11.70 -20.29
N SER A 47 9.51 12.79 -19.65
CA SER A 47 10.11 14.05 -19.22
C SER A 47 9.11 14.82 -18.33
N GLY A 48 9.59 15.84 -17.61
CA GLY A 48 8.78 17.01 -17.19
C GLY A 48 8.56 17.10 -15.68
N SER A 49 9.43 17.79 -14.94
CA SER A 49 9.19 19.18 -14.46
C SER A 49 7.86 19.29 -13.69
N GLY A 50 7.86 19.37 -12.36
CA GLY A 50 8.33 20.54 -11.63
C GLY A 50 7.14 21.47 -11.37
N GLY A 51 6.74 21.63 -10.11
CA GLY A 51 5.76 22.63 -9.69
C GLY A 51 4.67 22.06 -8.79
N ALA A 52 4.75 22.38 -7.50
CA ALA A 52 3.64 22.22 -6.56
C ALA A 52 2.45 23.12 -6.94
N PRO A 53 1.20 22.74 -6.63
CA PRO A 53 0.13 23.72 -6.46
C PRO A 53 -0.19 23.90 -4.98
N SER A 54 0.02 25.13 -4.55
CA SER A 54 -0.46 25.74 -3.31
C SER A 54 -2.00 25.64 -3.22
N TYR A 55 -2.51 25.25 -2.04
CA TYR A 55 -3.92 25.37 -1.70
C TYR A 55 -4.29 26.83 -1.50
N SER A 56 -4.93 27.47 -2.48
CA SER A 56 -5.72 28.69 -2.24
C SER A 56 -7.19 28.32 -2.16
N ASN A 57 -7.72 28.29 -0.94
CA ASN A 57 -9.14 28.10 -0.64
C ASN A 57 -9.87 29.43 -0.90
N SER A 58 -10.54 29.55 -2.05
CA SER A 58 -11.42 30.69 -2.34
C SER A 58 -12.81 30.38 -1.79
N GLY A 59 -13.08 30.92 -0.60
CA GLY A 59 -14.39 30.85 0.04
C GLY A 59 -15.39 31.75 -0.68
N TYR A 60 -16.22 31.16 -1.52
CA TYR A 60 -17.42 31.81 -2.02
C TYR A 60 -18.52 31.73 -0.96
N SER A 61 -18.82 32.89 -0.37
CA SER A 61 -20.05 33.17 0.38
C SER A 61 -21.23 33.18 -0.59
N ALA A 62 -22.19 32.28 -0.40
CA ALA A 62 -23.51 32.36 -1.01
C ALA A 62 -24.56 32.26 0.09
N THR A 63 -24.87 33.41 0.69
CA THR A 63 -26.10 33.64 1.45
C THR A 63 -27.29 33.60 0.47
N ALA A 64 -28.04 32.49 0.46
CA ALA A 64 -29.32 32.41 -0.24
C ALA A 64 -30.45 32.71 0.76
N SER A 65 -30.93 33.94 0.72
CA SER A 65 -32.14 34.41 1.40
C SER A 65 -33.36 33.72 0.78
N TYR A 66 -33.92 32.73 1.48
CA TYR A 66 -35.25 32.18 1.17
C TYR A 66 -36.26 32.82 2.12
N ALA A 67 -36.93 33.88 1.67
CA ALA A 67 -38.29 34.27 2.06
C ALA A 67 -38.52 35.75 1.72
N GLY A 68 -39.55 36.03 0.92
CA GLY A 68 -40.16 37.36 0.88
C GLY A 68 -40.31 37.95 -0.52
N SER A 69 -41.30 37.47 -1.26
CA SER A 69 -41.94 38.28 -2.31
C SER A 69 -43.44 37.99 -2.30
N THR A 70 -44.16 38.81 -1.53
CA THR A 70 -45.58 39.09 -1.70
C THR A 70 -45.75 40.07 -2.86
N GLN A 71 -46.39 39.66 -3.95
CA GLN A 71 -47.00 40.58 -4.93
C GLN A 71 -48.00 39.78 -5.79
N GLU A 72 -49.29 39.89 -5.47
CA GLU A 72 -50.33 40.58 -6.26
C GLU A 72 -50.77 39.81 -7.52
N ASP A 73 -52.01 39.34 -7.45
CA ASP A 73 -53.02 39.30 -8.52
C ASP A 73 -52.51 39.29 -9.97
N TYR A 74 -52.37 38.08 -10.51
CA TYR A 74 -52.60 37.84 -11.94
C TYR A 74 -53.71 36.81 -12.07
N GLU A 75 -54.96 37.29 -12.07
CA GLU A 75 -56.01 36.65 -12.85
C GLU A 75 -55.56 36.68 -14.32
N SER A 76 -54.90 35.62 -14.77
CA SER A 76 -54.63 35.42 -16.20
C SER A 76 -55.86 34.77 -16.83
N GLU A 77 -56.99 35.47 -16.80
CA GLU A 77 -58.07 35.20 -17.73
C GLU A 77 -57.62 35.63 -19.13
N ARG A 78 -57.08 34.67 -19.89
CA ARG A 78 -56.90 34.61 -21.35
C ARG A 78 -55.51 34.09 -21.73
N SER A 79 -55.30 32.79 -21.54
CA SER A 79 -54.49 32.03 -22.50
C SER A 79 -55.28 31.93 -23.82
N ALA A 80 -55.13 32.95 -24.67
CA ALA A 80 -55.70 32.99 -26.03
C ALA A 80 -54.92 32.13 -27.05
N SER A 81 -53.97 31.33 -26.58
CA SER A 81 -53.41 30.16 -27.25
C SER A 81 -53.53 29.01 -26.26
N GLY A 82 -54.36 28.00 -26.55
CA GLY A 82 -54.74 26.92 -25.61
C GLY A 82 -53.59 25.99 -25.22
N VAL A 83 -52.53 26.53 -24.63
CA VAL A 83 -51.35 25.81 -24.15
C VAL A 83 -51.12 26.27 -22.72
N ASP A 84 -51.41 25.40 -21.75
CA ASP A 84 -51.05 25.62 -20.34
C ASP A 84 -49.52 25.69 -20.26
N PHE A 85 -48.97 26.76 -19.69
CA PHE A 85 -47.53 26.95 -19.57
C PHE A 85 -46.87 25.83 -18.74
N ASN A 86 -47.59 25.28 -17.75
CA ASN A 86 -47.12 24.14 -16.97
C ASN A 86 -47.02 22.88 -17.84
N GLU A 87 -48.02 22.66 -18.69
CA GLU A 87 -48.05 21.55 -19.64
C GLU A 87 -46.99 21.73 -20.73
N TYR A 88 -46.82 22.92 -21.29
CA TYR A 88 -45.76 23.25 -22.25
C TYR A 88 -44.36 23.06 -21.68
N MET A 89 -44.12 23.48 -20.43
CA MET A 89 -42.85 23.28 -19.74
C MET A 89 -42.59 21.80 -19.47
N GLN A 90 -43.61 21.02 -19.08
CA GLN A 90 -43.47 19.58 -18.92
C GLN A 90 -43.24 18.87 -20.25
N GLU A 91 -43.92 19.26 -21.32
CA GLU A 91 -43.77 18.68 -22.65
C GLU A 91 -42.40 19.00 -23.24
N GLN A 92 -41.91 20.23 -23.06
CA GLN A 92 -40.55 20.62 -23.43
C GLN A 92 -39.48 19.97 -22.56
N LEU A 93 -39.73 19.80 -21.26
CA LEU A 93 -38.85 19.04 -20.39
C LEU A 93 -38.77 17.59 -20.88
N THR A 94 -39.90 16.95 -21.19
CA THR A 94 -39.98 15.56 -21.64
C THR A 94 -39.37 15.38 -23.04
N GLN A 95 -39.47 16.38 -23.93
CA GLN A 95 -38.82 16.39 -25.25
C GLN A 95 -37.32 16.65 -25.19
N SER A 96 -36.84 17.42 -24.23
CA SER A 96 -35.41 17.74 -24.05
C SER A 96 -34.69 16.79 -23.12
N PHE A 97 -35.41 16.00 -22.33
CA PHE A 97 -34.84 14.97 -21.48
C PHE A 97 -34.39 13.79 -22.35
N ASP A 98 -33.09 13.68 -22.57
CA ASP A 98 -32.47 12.49 -23.13
C ASP A 98 -32.07 11.54 -21.99
N PRO A 99 -32.88 10.53 -21.63
CA PRO A 99 -32.56 9.60 -20.55
C PRO A 99 -31.25 8.84 -20.80
N LEU A 100 -30.85 8.66 -22.07
CA LEU A 100 -29.60 7.99 -22.42
C LEU A 100 -28.37 8.79 -22.00
N GLY A 101 -28.47 10.13 -21.95
CA GLY A 101 -27.40 11.00 -21.48
C GLY A 101 -27.10 10.83 -19.99
N LEU A 102 -28.16 10.73 -19.17
CA LEU A 102 -28.03 10.54 -17.72
C LEU A 102 -27.51 9.13 -17.40
N ASP A 103 -28.02 8.09 -18.06
CA ASP A 103 -27.56 6.72 -17.87
C ASP A 103 -26.07 6.57 -18.21
N LYS A 104 -25.62 7.20 -19.30
CA LYS A 104 -24.21 7.22 -19.68
C LYS A 104 -23.36 7.97 -18.64
N ALA A 105 -23.83 9.11 -18.13
CA ALA A 105 -23.14 9.84 -17.08
C ALA A 105 -23.02 8.99 -15.79
N MET A 106 -24.10 8.34 -15.37
CA MET A 106 -24.11 7.45 -14.21
C MET A 106 -23.17 6.25 -14.40
N ALA A 107 -23.19 5.60 -15.56
CA ALA A 107 -22.28 4.50 -15.87
C ALA A 107 -20.81 4.94 -15.86
N THR A 108 -20.48 6.08 -16.47
CA THR A 108 -19.11 6.61 -16.48
C THR A 108 -18.64 7.00 -15.07
N GLN A 109 -19.52 7.55 -14.24
CA GLN A 109 -19.22 7.88 -12.85
C GLN A 109 -19.02 6.61 -12.00
N ALA A 110 -19.86 5.60 -12.16
CA ALA A 110 -19.72 4.30 -11.50
C ALA A 110 -18.41 3.60 -11.90
N GLN A 111 -18.07 3.61 -13.19
CA GLN A 111 -16.81 3.05 -13.70
C GLN A 111 -15.60 3.80 -13.15
N THR A 112 -15.64 5.14 -13.19
CA THR A 112 -14.55 5.99 -12.71
C THR A 112 -14.34 5.84 -11.21
N SER A 113 -15.42 5.83 -10.42
CA SER A 113 -15.35 5.63 -8.98
C SER A 113 -14.85 4.22 -8.62
N GLY A 114 -15.26 3.19 -9.37
CA GLY A 114 -14.73 1.84 -9.23
C GLY A 114 -13.22 1.78 -9.50
N HIS A 115 -12.76 2.43 -10.57
CA HIS A 115 -11.34 2.49 -10.92
C HIS A 115 -10.52 3.25 -9.87
N LEU A 116 -11.04 4.38 -9.39
CA LEU A 116 -10.41 5.18 -8.33
C LEU A 116 -10.29 4.40 -7.03
N ASN A 117 -11.34 3.66 -6.64
CA ASN A 117 -11.31 2.83 -5.44
C ASN A 117 -10.33 1.65 -5.58
N ALA A 118 -10.26 1.02 -6.76
CA ALA A 118 -9.27 -0.02 -7.04
C ALA A 118 -7.83 0.52 -6.90
N LYS A 119 -7.54 1.70 -7.48
CA LYS A 119 -6.24 2.36 -7.36
C LYS A 119 -5.91 2.78 -5.93
N HIS A 120 -6.90 3.23 -5.17
CA HIS A 120 -6.72 3.54 -3.76
C HIS A 120 -6.28 2.32 -2.94
N ARG A 121 -6.93 1.16 -3.15
CA ARG A 121 -6.53 -0.10 -2.51
C ARG A 121 -5.13 -0.53 -2.90
N GLU A 122 -4.78 -0.43 -4.18
CA GLU A 122 -3.45 -0.76 -4.69
C GLU A 122 -2.37 0.12 -4.05
N LEU A 123 -2.61 1.43 -3.92
CA LEU A 123 -1.69 2.36 -3.26
C LEU A 123 -1.48 2.01 -1.79
N LEU A 124 -2.55 1.67 -1.06
CA LEU A 124 -2.45 1.25 0.33
C LEU A 124 -1.66 -0.05 0.48
N GLU A 125 -1.88 -1.03 -0.39
CA GLU A 125 -1.12 -2.29 -0.39
C GLU A 125 0.38 -2.03 -0.68
N LEU A 126 0.68 -1.21 -1.68
CA LEU A 126 2.06 -0.84 -2.01
C LEU A 126 2.74 -0.10 -0.86
N GLN A 127 2.04 0.83 -0.21
CA GLN A 127 2.54 1.54 0.96
C GLN A 127 2.85 0.55 2.10
N GLN A 128 1.93 -0.37 2.40
CA GLN A 128 2.14 -1.37 3.44
C GLN A 128 3.33 -2.27 3.11
N LYS A 129 3.48 -2.70 1.85
CA LYS A 129 4.61 -3.51 1.40
C LYS A 129 5.93 -2.77 1.50
N ALA A 130 5.97 -1.48 1.16
CA ALA A 130 7.15 -0.64 1.31
C ALA A 130 7.53 -0.47 2.80
N GLN A 131 6.55 -0.20 3.66
CA GLN A 131 6.77 -0.11 5.11
C GLN A 131 7.29 -1.43 5.70
N ALA A 132 6.72 -2.57 5.30
CA ALA A 132 7.18 -3.88 5.75
C ALA A 132 8.63 -4.17 5.30
N ARG A 133 8.99 -3.80 4.08
CA ARG A 133 10.36 -3.93 3.57
C ARG A 133 11.35 -3.04 4.35
N LEU A 134 10.97 -1.80 4.64
CA LEU A 134 11.80 -0.90 5.46
C LEU A 134 11.98 -1.42 6.88
N ALA A 135 10.91 -1.90 7.52
CA ALA A 135 10.98 -2.49 8.85
C ALA A 135 11.92 -3.70 8.89
N ARG A 136 11.81 -4.60 7.89
CA ARG A 136 12.71 -5.75 7.75
C ARG A 136 14.17 -5.33 7.54
N SER A 137 14.42 -4.31 6.73
CA SER A 137 15.77 -3.80 6.50
C SER A 137 16.37 -3.20 7.77
N ARG A 138 15.58 -2.48 8.56
CA ARG A 138 16.01 -1.92 9.84
C ARG A 138 16.36 -3.00 10.86
N ALA A 139 15.53 -4.04 10.95
CA ALA A 139 15.80 -5.18 11.84
C ALA A 139 17.11 -5.88 11.48
N ARG A 140 17.32 -6.21 10.20
CA ARG A 140 18.56 -6.85 9.71
C ARG A 140 19.79 -5.98 9.91
N PHE A 141 19.67 -4.67 9.73
CA PHE A 141 20.77 -3.75 9.98
C PHE A 141 21.14 -3.72 11.47
N ALA A 142 20.14 -3.69 12.36
CA ALA A 142 20.39 -3.73 13.80
C ALA A 142 21.06 -5.04 14.23
N GLU A 143 20.58 -6.18 13.73
CA GLU A 143 21.20 -7.50 13.95
C GLU A 143 22.65 -7.52 13.46
N GLY A 144 22.91 -7.11 12.20
CA GLY A 144 24.27 -7.06 11.65
C GLY A 144 25.21 -6.10 12.41
N MET A 145 24.68 -5.06 13.05
CA MET A 145 25.47 -4.17 13.91
C MET A 145 25.89 -4.85 15.22
N GLU A 146 25.03 -5.69 15.81
CA GLU A 146 25.41 -6.48 16.98
C GLU A 146 26.42 -7.57 16.60
N ASP A 147 26.19 -8.29 15.50
CA ASP A 147 27.11 -9.31 15.00
C ASP A 147 28.51 -8.72 14.72
N ALA A 148 28.57 -7.54 14.09
CA ALA A 148 29.83 -6.86 13.84
C ALA A 148 30.57 -6.48 15.15
N ARG A 149 29.83 -6.11 16.20
CA ARG A 149 30.43 -5.83 17.52
C ARG A 149 30.95 -7.09 18.17
N GLU A 150 30.24 -8.21 18.07
CA GLU A 150 30.68 -9.50 18.60
C GLU A 150 31.94 -9.98 17.87
N VAL A 151 31.93 -9.96 16.54
CA VAL A 151 33.11 -10.33 15.73
C VAL A 151 34.30 -9.47 16.10
N ARG A 152 34.12 -8.15 16.27
CA ARG A 152 35.21 -7.26 16.72
C ARG A 152 35.77 -7.69 18.08
N GLN A 153 34.91 -8.00 19.05
CA GLN A 153 35.35 -8.46 20.37
C GLN A 153 36.09 -9.80 20.29
N ASN A 154 35.60 -10.72 19.47
CA ASN A 154 36.22 -12.02 19.23
C ASN A 154 37.59 -11.89 18.56
N LEU A 155 37.72 -10.99 17.58
CA LEU A 155 39.00 -10.67 16.94
C LEU A 155 39.99 -10.06 17.93
N GLU A 156 39.54 -9.13 18.78
CA GLU A 156 40.38 -8.55 19.81
C GLU A 156 40.85 -9.61 20.83
N TRP A 157 39.94 -10.49 21.27
CA TRP A 157 40.26 -11.57 22.19
C TRP A 157 41.24 -12.56 21.58
N THR A 158 41.02 -13.00 20.33
CA THR A 158 41.91 -13.92 19.63
C THR A 158 43.29 -13.31 19.42
N GLN A 159 43.38 -12.03 19.03
CA GLN A 159 44.64 -11.30 18.91
C GLN A 159 45.42 -11.30 20.23
N LYS A 160 44.76 -10.95 21.34
CA LYS A 160 45.37 -10.96 22.69
C LYS A 160 45.82 -12.37 23.08
N LYS A 161 44.99 -13.39 22.81
CA LYS A 161 45.27 -14.79 23.14
C LYS A 161 46.49 -15.30 22.35
N VAL A 162 46.52 -15.08 21.03
CA VAL A 162 47.64 -15.46 20.16
C VAL A 162 48.92 -14.74 20.58
N SER A 163 48.86 -13.45 20.89
CA SER A 163 50.03 -12.70 21.40
C SER A 163 50.57 -13.27 22.70
N THR A 164 49.68 -13.64 23.62
CA THR A 164 50.06 -14.30 24.88
C THR A 164 50.68 -15.67 24.65
N LEU A 165 50.10 -16.51 23.77
CA LEU A 165 50.66 -17.81 23.41
C LEU A 165 52.04 -17.66 22.75
N LYS A 166 52.18 -16.71 21.81
CA LYS A 166 53.45 -16.39 21.14
C LYS A 166 54.53 -16.04 22.16
N THR A 167 54.21 -15.18 23.13
CA THR A 167 55.14 -14.79 24.20
C THR A 167 55.50 -15.95 25.12
N LYS A 168 54.56 -16.84 25.43
CA LYS A 168 54.84 -18.04 26.24
C LYS A 168 55.69 -19.05 25.49
N ALA A 169 55.40 -19.29 24.21
CA ALA A 169 56.14 -20.21 23.36
C ALA A 169 57.59 -19.74 23.13
N SER A 170 57.80 -18.44 22.86
CA SER A 170 59.14 -17.90 22.67
C SER A 170 60.00 -17.98 23.93
N LYS A 171 59.39 -17.85 25.12
CA LYS A 171 60.09 -17.97 26.41
C LYS A 171 60.39 -19.42 26.79
N LYS A 172 59.42 -20.33 26.67
CA LYS A 172 59.56 -21.73 27.11
C LYS A 172 60.29 -22.62 26.11
N HIS A 173 60.06 -22.40 24.81
CA HIS A 173 60.55 -23.26 23.72
C HIS A 173 61.32 -22.44 22.69
N SER A 174 62.30 -21.65 23.14
CA SER A 174 62.97 -20.64 22.30
C SER A 174 63.62 -21.19 21.02
N LYS A 175 64.31 -22.34 21.11
CA LYS A 175 64.98 -23.00 19.97
C LYS A 175 64.00 -23.55 18.93
N GLU A 176 62.92 -24.17 19.39
CA GLU A 176 61.87 -24.72 18.51
C GLU A 176 61.06 -23.59 17.88
N PHE A 177 60.75 -22.56 18.67
CA PHE A 177 60.05 -21.36 18.22
C PHE A 177 60.83 -20.61 17.14
N SER A 178 62.14 -20.41 17.30
CA SER A 178 62.97 -19.76 16.28
C SER A 178 63.06 -20.59 15.00
N LYS A 179 63.24 -21.92 15.12
CA LYS A 179 63.22 -22.85 13.98
C LYS A 179 61.89 -22.83 13.24
N ALA A 180 60.76 -22.81 13.97
CA ALA A 180 59.43 -22.73 13.37
C ALA A 180 59.18 -21.38 12.70
N ARG A 181 59.60 -20.27 13.32
CA ARG A 181 59.44 -18.93 12.75
C ARG A 181 60.32 -18.69 11.52
N ALA A 182 61.47 -19.34 11.43
CA ALA A 182 62.29 -19.33 10.21
C ALA A 182 61.64 -20.13 9.07
N ARG A 183 60.91 -21.22 9.39
CA ARG A 183 60.17 -22.02 8.40
C ARG A 183 58.86 -21.35 7.95
N TYR A 184 58.19 -20.65 8.86
CA TYR A 184 56.91 -20.00 8.64
C TYR A 184 56.99 -18.53 9.11
N PRO A 185 57.58 -17.65 8.30
CA PRO A 185 57.57 -16.22 8.58
C PRO A 185 56.13 -15.70 8.55
N SER A 186 55.77 -14.87 9.53
CA SER A 186 54.48 -14.18 9.51
C SER A 186 54.49 -13.08 8.43
N PRO A 187 53.38 -12.84 7.74
CA PRO A 187 53.28 -11.70 6.80
C PRO A 187 53.66 -10.39 7.51
N GLU A 188 54.53 -9.60 6.89
CA GLU A 188 54.80 -8.22 7.28
C GLU A 188 53.55 -7.40 6.92
N TYR A 189 52.90 -6.81 7.90
CA TYR A 189 51.76 -5.89 7.75
C TYR A 189 52.15 -4.51 8.27
#